data_AF-A0A0C7NT54-F1
#
_entry.id   AF-A0A0C7NT54-F1
#
_cell.length_a   1.000
_cell.length_b   1.000
_cell.length_c   1.000
_cell.angle_alpha   90.00
_cell.angle_beta   90.00
_cell.angle_gamma   90.00
#
_symmetry.space_group_name_H-M   'P 1'
#
loop_
_entity.id
_entity.type
_entity.pdbx_description
1 polymer ?
#
loop_
_entity_poly.entity_id
_entity_poly.type
_entity_poly.pdbx_seq_one_letter_code
_entity_poly.pdbx_strand_id
1 'polypeptide(L)'
;MLTDEQKTIIDSDEDRMMVKAVAGSGKTTTILKKVESIDENKTILYLAFNKSIERGIQPIAAKRKNFLPKTFHALAYRYVGYKY
;
A
#
# COMPACT_ATOMS: atom_id res chain seq x y z
N MET A 1 6.35 17.09 6.22
CA MET A 1 7.80 16.82 6.27
C MET A 1 7.98 15.34 6.58
N LEU A 2 8.90 14.65 5.91
CA LEU A 2 9.22 13.24 6.17
C LEU A 2 10.43 13.14 7.11
N THR A 3 10.41 12.19 8.04
CA THR A 3 11.59 11.87 8.86
C THR A 3 12.63 11.12 8.03
N ASP A 4 13.87 11.04 8.52
CA ASP A 4 14.93 10.36 7.80
C ASP A 4 14.71 8.85 7.71
N GLU A 5 14.05 8.24 8.71
CA GLU A 5 13.62 6.83 8.63
C GLU A 5 12.55 6.64 7.55
N GLN A 6 11.60 7.57 7.42
CA GLN A 6 10.58 7.51 6.38
C GLN A 6 11.18 7.65 4.99
N LYS A 7 12.15 8.57 4.80
CA LYS A 7 12.87 8.72 3.54
C LYS A 7 13.62 7.44 3.19
N THR A 8 14.34 6.85 4.14
CA THR A 8 15.04 5.57 3.97
C THR A 8 14.12 4.47 3.45
N ILE A 9 12.89 4.38 3.98
CA ILE A 9 11.88 3.42 3.52
C ILE A 9 11.40 3.75 2.10
N ILE A 10 11.20 5.03 1.77
CA ILE A 10 10.70 5.47 0.46
C ILE A 10 11.75 5.25 -0.63
N ASP A 11 13.02 5.48 -0.32
CA ASP A 11 14.14 5.42 -1.25
C ASP A 11 14.79 4.03 -1.34
N SER A 12 14.40 3.09 -0.46
CA SER A 12 14.91 1.72 -0.46
C SER A 12 14.52 0.96 -1.73
N ASP A 13 15.50 0.37 -2.42
CA ASP A 13 15.30 -0.51 -3.58
C ASP A 13 15.37 -2.01 -3.23
N GLU A 14 15.25 -2.34 -1.94
CA GLU A 14 15.23 -3.72 -1.46
C GLU A 14 14.01 -4.49 -2.00
N ASP A 15 14.23 -5.72 -2.46
CA ASP A 15 13.15 -6.60 -2.94
C ASP A 15 12.15 -6.94 -1.82
N ARG A 16 12.60 -6.99 -0.57
CA ARG A 16 11.79 -7.34 0.61
C ARG A 16 12.20 -6.50 1.81
N MET A 17 11.22 -5.80 2.38
CA MET A 17 11.43 -4.94 3.54
C MET A 17 10.31 -5.13 4.57
N MET A 18 10.69 -5.12 5.85
CA MET A 18 9.75 -5.09 6.98
C MET A 18 9.89 -3.76 7.72
N VAL A 19 8.79 -2.99 7.77
CA VAL A 19 8.75 -1.72 8.50
C VAL A 19 8.08 -1.93 9.86
N LYS A 20 8.86 -1.82 10.94
CA LYS A 20 8.32 -1.80 12.31
C LYS A 20 7.91 -0.37 12.67
N ALA A 21 6.68 -0.20 13.11
CA ALA A 21 6.14 1.14 13.37
C ALA A 21 5.09 1.13 14.47
N VAL A 22 5.15 2.12 15.37
CA VAL A 22 4.20 2.31 16.47
C VAL A 22 2.95 3.06 16.02
N ALA A 23 1.86 3.01 16.79
CA ALA A 23 0.65 3.78 16.49
C ALA A 23 1.00 5.28 16.33
N GLY A 24 0.36 5.97 15.37
CA GLY A 24 0.62 7.39 15.12
C GLY A 24 1.92 7.72 14.38
N SER A 25 2.80 6.76 14.08
CA SER A 25 4.11 7.04 13.43
C SER A 25 4.04 7.33 11.92
N GLY A 26 2.85 7.53 11.36
CA GLY A 26 2.70 7.85 9.93
C GLY A 26 2.82 6.68 8.95
N LYS A 27 2.66 5.41 9.39
CA LYS A 27 2.74 4.19 8.55
C LYS A 27 2.07 4.33 7.17
N THR A 28 0.80 4.71 7.17
CA THR A 28 0.01 4.85 5.94
C THR A 28 0.63 5.89 5.02
N THR A 29 1.01 7.04 5.56
CA THR A 29 1.69 8.11 4.81
C THR A 29 3.00 7.63 4.18
N THR A 30 3.83 6.89 4.92
CA THR A 30 5.09 6.36 4.40
C THR A 30 4.86 5.37 3.25
N ILE A 31 3.92 4.43 3.39
CA ILE A 31 3.60 3.47 2.33
C ILE A 31 3.09 4.20 1.08
N LEU A 32 2.22 5.20 1.24
CA LEU A 32 1.68 5.95 0.11
C LEU A 32 2.76 6.74 -0.62
N LYS A 33 3.71 7.33 0.11
CA LYS A 33 4.86 8.01 -0.49
C LYS A 33 5.78 7.05 -1.24
N LYS A 34 5.97 5.82 -0.73
CA LYS A 34 6.68 4.76 -1.48
C LYS A 34 5.93 4.37 -2.74
N VAL A 35 4.59 4.25 -2.67
CA VAL A 35 3.77 3.99 -3.85
C VAL A 35 3.95 5.07 -4.91
N GLU A 36 4.00 6.34 -4.50
CA GLU A 36 4.24 7.47 -5.41
C GLU A 36 5.60 7.41 -6.12
N SER A 37 6.66 6.90 -5.47
CA SER A 37 8.00 6.80 -6.06
C SER A 37 8.21 5.61 -7.01
N ILE A 38 7.28 4.65 -7.04
CA ILE A 38 7.36 3.50 -7.95
C ILE A 38 7.10 3.95 -9.40
N ASP A 39 7.74 3.32 -10.38
CA ASP A 39 7.48 3.57 -11.81
C ASP A 39 6.01 3.25 -12.20
N GLU A 40 5.40 4.06 -13.04
CA GLU A 40 4.00 3.89 -13.48
C GLU A 40 3.75 2.61 -14.29
N ASN A 41 4.79 2.04 -14.91
CA ASN A 41 4.71 0.78 -15.66
C ASN A 41 4.71 -0.45 -14.75
N LYS A 42 5.07 -0.32 -13.47
CA LYS A 42 4.99 -1.41 -12.50
C LYS A 42 3.58 -1.53 -11.94
N THR A 43 3.12 -2.75 -11.67
CA THR A 43 1.84 -2.97 -10.99
C THR A 43 2.02 -3.02 -9.48
N ILE A 44 1.15 -2.35 -8.74
CA ILE A 44 1.23 -2.26 -7.28
C ILE A 44 -0.04 -2.85 -6.67
N LEU A 45 0.11 -3.85 -5.81
CA LEU A 45 -0.96 -4.44 -5.00
C LEU A 45 -0.79 -3.99 -3.54
N TYR A 46 -1.81 -3.31 -3.00
CA TYR A 46 -1.87 -2.98 -1.58
C TYR A 46 -2.85 -3.89 -0.86
N LEU A 47 -2.36 -4.62 0.15
CA LEU A 47 -3.15 -5.55 0.95
C LEU A 47 -3.53 -4.93 2.29
N ALA A 48 -4.84 -4.76 2.48
CA ALA A 48 -5.44 -4.26 3.71
C ALA A 48 -6.01 -5.40 4.56
N PHE A 49 -5.98 -5.25 5.88
CA PHE A 49 -6.68 -6.20 6.75
C PHE A 49 -8.20 -6.04 6.69
N ASN A 50 -8.69 -4.79 6.71
CA ASN A 50 -10.12 -4.48 6.75
C ASN A 50 -10.52 -3.40 5.74
N LYS A 51 -11.84 -3.28 5.51
CA LYS A 51 -12.41 -2.33 4.55
C LYS A 51 -12.19 -0.88 4.91
N SER A 52 -12.05 -0.55 6.20
CA SER A 52 -11.77 0.82 6.64
C SER A 52 -10.41 1.30 6.10
N ILE A 53 -9.37 0.46 6.24
CA ILE A 53 -8.03 0.74 5.71
C ILE A 53 -8.07 0.85 4.17
N GLU A 54 -8.72 -0.09 3.49
CA GLU A 54 -8.87 -0.04 2.02
C GLU A 54 -9.52 1.28 1.57
N ARG A 55 -10.63 1.67 2.20
CA ARG A 55 -11.36 2.91 1.88
C ARG A 55 -10.54 4.16 2.11
N GLY A 56 -9.72 4.21 3.17
CA GLY A 56 -8.84 5.35 3.45
C GLY A 56 -7.81 5.61 2.35
N ILE A 57 -7.51 4.60 1.53
CA ILE A 57 -6.50 4.65 0.47
C ILE A 57 -7.12 4.82 -0.94
N GLN A 58 -8.42 4.52 -1.10
CA GLN A 58 -9.13 4.65 -2.38
C GLN A 58 -8.97 6.01 -3.08
N PRO A 59 -9.00 7.18 -2.40
CA PRO A 59 -8.80 8.47 -3.06
C PRO A 59 -7.46 8.61 -3.79
N ILE A 60 -6.44 7.86 -3.35
CA ILE A 60 -5.11 7.86 -3.97
C ILE A 60 -5.07 6.88 -5.13
N ALA A 61 -5.69 5.71 -4.99
CA ALA A 61 -5.86 4.76 -6.09
C ALA A 61 -6.62 5.39 -7.28
N ALA A 62 -7.59 6.25 -7.01
CA ALA A 62 -8.29 7.01 -8.06
C ALA A 62 -7.35 7.90 -8.90
N LYS A 63 -6.22 8.34 -8.34
CA LYS A 63 -5.23 9.18 -9.02
C LYS A 63 -4.07 8.38 -9.63
N ARG A 64 -3.98 7.08 -9.35
CA ARG A 64 -2.83 6.24 -9.71
C ARG A 64 -3.28 4.90 -10.27
N LYS A 65 -3.34 4.82 -11.61
CA LYS A 65 -3.95 3.70 -12.34
C LYS A 65 -3.29 2.33 -12.09
N ASN A 66 -1.98 2.33 -11.78
CA ASN A 66 -1.22 1.10 -11.50
C ASN A 66 -1.30 0.65 -10.03
N PHE A 67 -2.21 1.22 -9.23
CA PHE A 67 -2.33 0.94 -7.81
C PHE A 67 -3.68 0.29 -7.45
N LEU A 68 -3.62 -0.95 -6.95
CA LEU A 68 -4.78 -1.75 -6.58
C LEU A 68 -4.84 -2.01 -5.06
N PRO A 69 -5.60 -1.21 -4.30
CA PRO A 69 -5.90 -1.54 -2.91
C PRO A 69 -7.01 -2.59 -2.81
N LYS A 70 -6.79 -3.64 -2.02
CA LYS A 70 -7.77 -4.68 -1.69
C LYS A 70 -7.57 -5.18 -0.27
N THR A 71 -8.65 -5.60 0.38
CA THR A 71 -8.50 -6.50 1.52
C THR A 71 -8.05 -7.89 1.07
N PHE A 72 -7.42 -8.65 1.97
CA PHE A 72 -7.10 -10.07 1.71
C PHE A 72 -8.33 -10.85 1.21
N HIS A 73 -9.46 -10.70 1.91
CA HIS A 73 -10.72 -11.35 1.55
C HIS A 73 -11.24 -10.94 0.17
N ALA A 74 -11.19 -9.64 -0.16
CA ALA A 74 -11.65 -9.17 -1.46
C ALA A 74 -10.75 -9.65 -2.61
N LEU A 75 -9.44 -9.77 -2.36
CA LEU A 75 -8.51 -10.32 -3.35
C LEU A 75 -8.77 -11.81 -3.58
N ALA A 76 -8.93 -12.58 -2.51
CA ALA A 76 -9.19 -14.01 -2.59
C ALA A 76 -10.55 -14.30 -3.24
N TYR A 77 -11.61 -13.59 -2.87
CA TYR A 77 -12.92 -13.69 -3.53
C TYR A 77 -12.85 -13.37 -5.03
N ARG A 78 -12.05 -12.38 -5.43
CA ARG A 78 -11.86 -12.06 -6.87
C ARG A 78 -11.24 -13.22 -7.64
N TYR A 79 -10.38 -14.00 -7.00
CA TYR A 79 -9.68 -15.12 -7.63
C TYR A 79 -10.51 -16.41 -7.61
N VAL A 80 -11.17 -16.72 -6.50
CA VAL A 80 -11.85 -18.00 -6.25
C VAL A 80 -13.37 -17.94 -6.54
N GLY A 81 -13.97 -16.75 -6.51
CA GLY A 81 -15.40 -16.55 -6.69
C GLY A 81 -16.23 -17.03 -5.50
N TYR A 82 -17.45 -17.52 -5.75
CA TYR A 82 -18.41 -17.95 -4.72
C TYR A 82 -17.95 -19.14 -3.87
N LYS A 83 -16.82 -19.76 -4.21
CA LYS A 83 -16.18 -20.83 -3.43
C LYS A 83 -15.21 -20.31 -2.36
N TYR A 84 -15.06 -18.98 -2.25
CA TYR A 84 -14.26 -18.31 -1.24
C TYR A 84 -14.98 -18.23 0.11
#